data_AF-A0A7Y2MP46-F1
#
_entry.id   AF-A0A7Y2MP46-F1
#
_cell.length_a   1.000
_cell.length_b   1.000
_cell.length_c   1.000
_cell.angle_alpha   90.00
_cell.angle_beta   90.00
_cell.angle_gamma   90.00
#
_symmetry.space_group_name_H-M   'P 1'
#
loop_
_entity.id
_entity.type
_entity.pdbx_description
1 polymer ?
#
loop_
_entity_poly.entity_id
_entity_poly.type
_entity_poly.pdbx_seq_one_letter_code
_entity_poly.pdbx_strand_id
1 'polypeptide(L)'
;MQFLLLSISHKLSFLTLFFLSLLLIVLFQVSLQGQNLDISKSGKVLSFDLNGYFEIGVDRNQKGDSECCHTSIFEGYILNINEKDIEMKVVKGSSIYKDAGTQMNSLLMPGNFNPNVFIKKTEIAGLKYYKSERSMKRKKAFIVTGGMLIFTGLATAAHYFIVGESENKNRLLYSAGIQGGLGIGFLISSSSKSYSFRNIDDPWKIK
;
A
#
# COMPACT_ATOMS: atom_id res chain seq x y z
N MET A 1 7.56 34.66 58.37
CA MET A 1 6.94 34.87 57.04
C MET A 1 7.35 33.80 56.01
N GLN A 2 7.62 32.55 56.44
CA GLN A 2 7.97 31.42 55.54
C GLN A 2 6.95 30.27 55.58
N PHE A 3 6.06 30.22 56.57
CA PHE A 3 4.98 29.24 56.64
C PHE A 3 3.74 29.57 55.78
N LEU A 4 3.68 30.78 55.20
CA LEU A 4 2.56 31.22 54.36
C LEU A 4 2.72 30.85 52.87
N LEU A 5 3.94 30.50 52.43
CA LEU A 5 4.16 30.09 51.03
C LEU A 5 3.95 28.59 50.80
N LEU A 6 4.01 27.77 51.86
CA LEU A 6 3.80 26.32 51.75
C LEU A 6 2.31 25.91 51.75
N SER A 7 1.38 26.74 52.23
CA SER A 7 -0.05 26.42 52.19
C SER A 7 -0.72 26.74 50.84
N ILE A 8 -0.05 27.52 49.98
CA ILE A 8 -0.52 27.83 48.62
C ILE A 8 -0.18 26.68 47.66
N SER A 9 0.87 25.89 47.97
CA SER A 9 1.33 24.79 47.09
C SER A 9 0.43 23.56 47.06
N HIS A 10 -0.49 23.38 48.03
CA HIS A 10 -1.39 22.22 48.08
C HIS A 10 -2.81 22.49 47.54
N LYS A 11 -3.09 23.73 47.10
CA LYS A 11 -4.36 24.09 46.43
C LYS A 11 -4.21 24.23 44.91
N LEU A 12 -3.19 23.59 44.32
CA LEU A 12 -3.25 23.27 42.89
C LEU A 12 -4.32 22.19 42.74
N SER A 13 -5.57 22.64 42.61
CA SER A 13 -6.74 21.78 42.68
C SER A 13 -6.63 20.70 41.61
N PHE A 14 -7.07 19.48 41.92
CA PHE A 14 -7.19 18.39 40.96
C PHE A 14 -7.82 18.84 39.63
N LEU A 15 -8.75 19.80 39.71
CA LEU A 15 -9.38 20.46 38.57
C LEU A 15 -8.36 21.16 37.65
N THR A 16 -7.42 21.94 38.18
CA THR A 16 -6.38 22.62 37.38
C THR A 16 -5.43 21.64 36.70
N LEU A 17 -5.04 20.55 37.38
CA LEU A 17 -4.23 19.48 36.80
C LEU A 17 -4.98 18.72 35.70
N PHE A 18 -6.28 18.49 35.91
CA PHE A 18 -7.15 17.85 34.92
C PHE A 18 -7.35 18.72 33.67
N PHE A 19 -7.57 20.02 33.83
CA PHE A 19 -7.66 20.94 32.68
C PHE A 19 -6.33 21.04 31.92
N LEU A 20 -5.20 21.05 32.63
CA LEU A 20 -3.88 21.10 32.01
C LEU A 20 -3.58 19.82 31.22
N SER A 21 -3.94 18.64 31.74
CA SER A 21 -3.76 17.36 31.05
C SER A 21 -4.70 17.23 29.85
N LEU A 22 -5.95 17.70 29.96
CA LEU A 22 -6.90 17.75 28.84
C LEU A 22 -6.39 18.67 27.73
N LEU A 23 -5.85 19.84 28.08
CA LEU A 23 -5.24 20.79 27.14
C LEU A 23 -4.03 20.15 26.44
N LEU A 24 -3.16 19.46 27.17
CA LEU A 24 -2.02 18.73 26.59
C LEU A 24 -2.46 17.63 25.61
N ILE A 25 -3.52 16.87 25.93
CA ILE A 25 -4.09 15.87 25.03
C ILE A 25 -4.63 16.54 23.77
N VAL A 26 -5.38 17.64 23.89
CA VAL A 26 -5.92 18.39 22.74
C VAL A 26 -4.81 18.96 21.87
N LEU A 27 -3.78 19.58 22.48
CA LEU A 27 -2.63 20.12 21.74
C LEU A 27 -1.83 19.02 21.02
N PHE A 28 -1.69 17.85 21.64
CA PHE A 28 -1.05 16.69 21.03
C PHE A 28 -1.83 16.17 19.81
N GLN A 29 -3.17 16.20 19.86
CA GLN A 29 -4.03 15.82 18.72
C GLN A 29 -3.92 16.84 17.57
N VAL A 30 -3.79 18.14 17.85
CA VAL A 30 -3.72 19.19 16.82
C VAL A 30 -2.37 19.18 16.08
N SER A 31 -1.28 18.76 16.72
CA SER A 31 0.05 18.66 16.06
C SER A 31 0.21 17.49 15.06
N LEU A 32 -0.79 16.62 14.95
CA LEU A 32 -0.80 15.46 14.04
C LEU A 32 -1.56 15.74 12.73
N GLN A 33 -1.56 16.99 12.25
CA GLN A 33 -1.94 17.27 10.87
C GLN A 33 -0.85 16.73 9.92
N GLY A 34 -0.92 15.42 9.67
CA GLY A 34 -0.10 14.75 8.67
C GLY A 34 -0.37 15.37 7.31
N GLN A 35 0.70 15.62 6.56
CA GLN A 35 0.58 15.95 5.15
C GLN A 35 -0.10 14.77 4.43
N ASN A 36 -0.96 15.08 3.47
CA ASN A 36 -1.68 14.08 2.68
C ASN A 36 -1.41 14.27 1.18
N LEU A 37 -1.41 13.16 0.45
CA LEU A 37 -1.50 13.14 -1.00
C LEU A 37 -2.97 13.05 -1.41
N ASP A 38 -3.47 14.12 -2.04
CA ASP A 38 -4.81 14.15 -2.58
C ASP A 38 -4.81 13.77 -4.06
N ILE A 39 -5.66 12.80 -4.41
CA ILE A 39 -5.94 12.45 -5.80
C ILE A 39 -7.42 12.67 -6.08
N SER A 40 -7.76 13.02 -7.32
CA SER A 40 -9.14 13.27 -7.72
C SER A 40 -9.49 12.65 -9.06
N LYS A 41 -10.75 12.26 -9.18
CA LYS A 41 -11.34 11.70 -10.40
C LYS A 41 -12.84 12.04 -10.40
N SER A 42 -13.35 12.65 -11.48
CA SER A 42 -14.75 13.07 -11.61
C SER A 42 -15.37 13.68 -10.34
N GLY A 43 -14.69 14.68 -9.76
CA GLY A 43 -15.16 15.38 -8.55
C GLY A 43 -14.97 14.63 -7.22
N LYS A 44 -14.67 13.32 -7.25
CA LYS A 44 -14.31 12.57 -6.04
C LYS A 44 -12.86 12.82 -5.67
N VAL A 45 -12.61 13.13 -4.40
CA VAL A 45 -11.27 13.32 -3.83
C VAL A 45 -10.97 12.16 -2.88
N LEU A 46 -9.75 11.62 -2.96
CA LEU A 46 -9.20 10.66 -2.02
C LEU A 46 -7.90 11.21 -1.47
N SER A 47 -7.75 11.17 -0.15
CA SER A 47 -6.56 11.63 0.57
C SER A 47 -5.82 10.43 1.15
N PHE A 48 -4.50 10.40 0.97
CA PHE A 48 -3.62 9.38 1.55
C PHE A 48 -2.60 10.03 2.47
N ASP A 49 -2.40 9.45 3.65
CA ASP A 49 -1.34 9.86 4.57
C ASP A 49 0.04 9.65 3.93
N LEU A 50 0.90 10.69 3.93
CA LEU A 50 2.26 10.59 3.40
C LEU A 50 3.15 9.61 4.18
N ASN A 51 2.82 9.31 5.44
CA ASN A 51 3.51 8.30 6.23
C ASN A 51 3.25 6.86 5.75
N GLY A 52 2.33 6.68 4.80
CA GLY A 52 2.07 5.40 4.16
C GLY A 52 3.18 4.97 3.20
N TYR A 53 2.99 3.77 2.65
CA TYR A 53 3.90 3.17 1.68
C TYR A 53 3.25 3.16 0.30
N PHE A 54 3.99 3.63 -0.70
CA PHE A 54 3.49 3.86 -2.04
C PHE A 54 4.22 2.99 -3.06
N GLU A 55 3.48 2.52 -4.04
CA GLU A 55 4.01 1.95 -5.28
C GLU A 55 3.60 2.89 -6.42
N ILE A 56 4.58 3.54 -7.05
CA ILE A 56 4.38 4.52 -8.12
C ILE A 56 4.92 3.92 -9.41
N GLY A 57 4.03 3.71 -10.38
CA GLY A 57 4.38 3.38 -11.76
C GLY A 57 4.64 4.67 -12.54
N VAL A 58 5.82 4.76 -13.14
CA VAL A 58 6.28 5.90 -13.93
C VAL A 58 6.49 5.44 -15.36
N ASP A 59 5.88 6.18 -16.28
CA ASP A 59 6.04 5.97 -17.70
C ASP A 59 6.47 7.32 -18.32
N ARG A 60 7.65 7.32 -18.92
CA ARG A 60 8.26 8.52 -19.53
C ARG A 60 7.88 8.68 -20.99
N ASN A 61 7.34 7.63 -21.63
CA ASN A 61 6.88 7.68 -23.00
C ASN A 61 5.43 8.18 -22.97
N GLN A 62 5.27 9.50 -23.17
CA GLN A 62 3.95 10.15 -23.20
C GLN A 62 3.21 9.99 -24.54
N LYS A 63 3.90 9.49 -25.56
CA LYS A 63 3.33 9.24 -26.90
C LYS A 63 3.03 7.75 -27.01
N GLY A 64 1.81 7.41 -27.41
CA GLY A 64 1.28 6.06 -27.52
C GLY A 64 1.94 5.20 -28.60
N ASP A 65 3.28 5.20 -28.68
CA ASP A 65 4.00 4.20 -29.46
C ASP A 65 3.84 2.85 -28.77
N SER A 66 3.02 2.01 -29.40
CA SER A 66 2.64 0.67 -28.96
C SER A 66 3.79 -0.33 -28.92
N GLU A 67 4.99 0.07 -29.35
CA GLU A 67 6.13 -0.85 -29.57
C GLU A 67 7.17 -0.84 -28.44
N CYS A 68 7.19 0.17 -27.56
CA CYS A 68 8.19 0.24 -26.48
C CYS A 68 7.59 0.73 -25.15
N CYS A 69 7.23 -0.22 -24.29
CA CYS A 69 6.73 0.08 -22.94
C CYS A 69 7.86 -0.02 -21.92
N HIS A 70 8.57 1.07 -21.69
CA HIS A 70 9.45 1.20 -20.54
C HIS A 70 8.67 1.76 -19.35
N THR A 71 8.39 0.92 -18.36
CA THR A 71 7.71 1.33 -17.13
C THR A 71 8.63 1.09 -15.94
N SER A 72 8.96 2.16 -15.22
CA SER A 72 9.66 2.07 -13.95
C SER A 72 8.65 2.03 -12.80
N ILE A 73 8.88 1.16 -11.83
CA ILE A 73 8.06 1.06 -10.62
C ILE A 73 8.96 1.40 -9.44
N PHE A 74 8.54 2.38 -8.65
CA PHE A 74 9.21 2.77 -7.42
C PHE A 74 8.33 2.44 -6.22
N GLU A 75 8.89 1.74 -5.25
CA GLU A 75 8.24 1.39 -3.98
C GLU A 75 8.96 2.09 -2.83
N GLY A 76 8.22 2.74 -1.92
CA GLY A 76 8.82 3.56 -0.87
C GLY A 76 7.87 4.57 -0.21
N TYR A 77 8.43 5.66 0.31
CA TYR A 77 7.72 6.68 1.08
C TYR A 77 7.78 8.02 0.38
N ILE A 78 6.66 8.76 0.36
CA ILE A 78 6.67 10.14 -0.13
C ILE A 78 7.23 11.02 0.99
N LEU A 79 8.26 11.80 0.68
CA LEU A 79 8.86 12.75 1.62
C LEU A 79 8.19 14.13 1.51
N ASN A 80 7.93 14.56 0.27
CA ASN A 80 7.38 15.87 -0.01
C ASN A 80 6.61 15.89 -1.34
N ILE A 81 5.64 16.79 -1.45
CA ILE A 81 4.89 17.05 -2.68
C ILE A 81 5.09 18.51 -3.07
N ASN A 82 5.76 18.73 -4.20
CA ASN A 82 5.88 20.04 -4.83
C ASN A 82 4.75 20.25 -5.85
N GLU A 83 4.71 21.42 -6.47
CA GLU A 83 3.71 21.75 -7.49
C GLU A 83 3.76 20.76 -8.69
N LYS A 84 4.97 20.41 -9.16
CA LYS A 84 5.18 19.63 -10.40
C LYS A 84 5.66 18.21 -10.16
N ASP A 85 6.11 17.90 -8.95
CA ASP A 85 6.96 16.75 -8.66
C ASP A 85 6.72 16.23 -7.24
N ILE A 86 6.94 14.92 -7.07
CA ILE A 86 6.86 14.22 -5.79
C ILE A 86 8.26 13.73 -5.46
N GLU A 87 8.76 14.11 -4.28
CA GLU A 87 9.98 13.55 -3.73
C GLU A 87 9.66 12.26 -2.98
N MET A 88 10.32 11.17 -3.39
CA MET A 88 10.09 9.85 -2.84
C MET A 88 11.40 9.24 -2.34
N LYS A 89 11.40 8.77 -1.09
CA LYS A 89 12.40 7.85 -0.58
C LYS A 89 12.09 6.43 -1.05
N VAL A 90 12.74 6.05 -2.13
CA VAL A 90 12.63 4.75 -2.78
C VAL A 90 13.38 3.69 -1.98
N VAL A 91 12.66 2.65 -1.58
CA VAL A 91 13.19 1.45 -0.94
C VAL A 91 13.51 0.38 -1.98
N LYS A 92 12.70 0.30 -3.04
CA LYS A 92 12.89 -0.63 -4.15
C LYS A 92 12.49 0.00 -5.48
N GLY A 93 13.38 -0.09 -6.47
CA GLY A 93 13.09 0.26 -7.85
C GLY A 93 13.14 -0.98 -8.74
N SER A 94 12.21 -1.09 -9.69
CA SER A 94 12.29 -2.06 -10.77
C SER A 94 11.90 -1.40 -12.07
N SER A 95 12.54 -1.78 -13.17
CA SER A 95 12.10 -1.39 -14.49
C SER A 95 11.64 -2.60 -15.28
N ILE A 96 10.49 -2.43 -15.94
CA ILE A 96 9.92 -3.37 -16.88
C ILE A 96 10.16 -2.81 -18.27
N TYR A 97 10.92 -3.56 -19.07
CA TYR A 97 11.08 -3.33 -20.49
C TYR A 97 10.25 -4.38 -21.23
N LYS A 98 9.37 -3.93 -22.11
CA LYS A 98 8.68 -4.79 -23.09
C LYS A 98 9.19 -4.45 -24.47
N ASP A 99 9.86 -5.42 -25.10
CA ASP A 99 10.28 -5.36 -26.49
C ASP A 99 9.84 -6.65 -27.20
N ALA A 100 9.13 -6.51 -28.31
CA ALA A 100 8.73 -7.59 -29.24
C ALA A 100 8.34 -8.95 -28.61
N GLY A 101 7.53 -8.94 -27.53
CA GLY A 101 7.02 -10.15 -26.88
C GLY A 101 7.88 -10.70 -25.73
N THR A 102 9.03 -10.10 -25.43
CA THR A 102 9.89 -10.48 -24.30
C THR A 102 9.78 -9.42 -23.19
N GLN A 103 9.44 -9.83 -21.97
CA GLN A 103 9.42 -8.96 -20.79
C GLN A 103 10.71 -9.16 -19.99
N MET A 104 11.55 -8.12 -19.94
CA MET A 104 12.74 -8.11 -19.08
C MET A 104 12.46 -7.25 -17.84
N ASN A 105 12.54 -7.88 -16.67
CA ASN A 105 12.47 -7.19 -15.39
C ASN A 105 13.90 -6.95 -14.91
N SER A 106 14.29 -5.68 -14.81
CA SER A 106 15.56 -5.30 -14.20
C SER A 106 15.29 -4.73 -12.81
N LEU A 107 16.02 -5.23 -11.81
CA LEU A 107 15.99 -4.65 -10.48
C LEU A 107 16.97 -3.48 -10.47
N LEU A 108 16.47 -2.28 -10.18
CA LEU A 108 17.26 -1.06 -10.18
C LEU A 108 18.03 -0.94 -8.85
N MET A 109 18.92 -1.89 -8.54
CA MET A 109 19.94 -1.74 -7.48
C MET A 109 21.19 -2.56 -7.82
N PRO A 110 22.39 -1.95 -7.90
CA PRO A 110 23.24 -1.79 -6.70
C PRO A 110 24.14 -0.53 -6.63
N GLY A 111 24.65 -0.24 -5.42
CA GLY A 111 25.87 0.55 -5.15
C GLY A 111 25.70 2.04 -4.81
N ASN A 112 25.22 2.84 -5.76
CA ASN A 112 25.21 4.32 -5.69
C ASN A 112 23.81 4.92 -5.95
N PHE A 113 22.76 4.22 -5.54
CA PHE A 113 21.40 4.72 -5.73
C PHE A 113 21.11 5.81 -4.69
N ASN A 114 20.87 7.04 -5.14
CA ASN A 114 20.28 8.05 -4.27
C ASN A 114 18.87 7.57 -3.91
N PRO A 115 18.59 7.27 -2.63
CA PRO A 115 17.28 6.76 -2.24
C PRO A 115 16.18 7.81 -2.49
N ASN A 116 16.52 9.09 -2.61
CA ASN A 116 15.55 10.13 -2.89
C ASN A 116 15.46 10.39 -4.39
N VAL A 117 14.26 10.18 -4.95
CA VAL A 117 13.95 10.38 -6.36
C VAL A 117 12.84 11.42 -6.49
N PHE A 118 13.00 12.35 -7.43
CA PHE A 118 11.97 13.31 -7.82
C PHE A 118 11.21 12.76 -9.03
N ILE A 119 9.91 12.56 -8.88
CA ILE A 119 9.03 12.01 -9.92
C ILE A 119 8.07 13.13 -10.34
N LYS A 120 8.09 13.51 -11.62
CA LYS A 120 7.12 14.50 -12.13
C LYS A 120 5.71 13.93 -12.07
N LYS A 121 4.74 14.72 -11.58
CA LYS A 121 3.32 14.33 -11.50
C LYS A 121 2.76 13.87 -12.85
N THR A 122 3.25 14.45 -13.95
CA THR A 122 2.85 14.12 -15.34
C THR A 122 3.42 12.80 -15.87
N GLU A 123 4.44 12.23 -15.23
CA GLU A 123 5.04 10.94 -15.61
C GLU A 123 4.42 9.77 -14.84
N ILE A 124 3.62 10.06 -13.81
CA ILE A 124 2.95 9.03 -13.00
C ILE A 124 1.85 8.39 -13.84
N ALA A 125 1.99 7.09 -14.10
CA ALA A 125 1.01 6.28 -14.79
C ALA A 125 0.05 5.59 -13.80
N GLY A 126 0.55 5.21 -12.64
CA GLY A 126 -0.22 4.49 -11.63
C GLY A 126 0.28 4.71 -10.21
N LEU A 127 -0.65 4.62 -9.26
CA LEU A 127 -0.37 4.71 -7.83
C LEU A 127 -1.08 3.57 -7.10
N LYS A 128 -0.39 2.91 -6.18
CA LYS A 128 -1.02 2.10 -5.13
C LYS A 128 -0.57 2.59 -3.78
N TYR A 129 -1.51 2.56 -2.84
CA TYR A 129 -1.29 2.96 -1.46
C TYR A 129 -1.40 1.76 -0.53
N TYR A 130 -0.48 1.69 0.43
CA TYR A 130 -0.46 0.72 1.51
C TYR A 130 -0.23 1.45 2.83
N LYS A 131 -0.84 0.97 3.91
CA LYS A 131 -0.63 1.55 5.25
C LYS A 131 0.84 1.48 5.72
N SER A 132 1.59 0.49 5.23
CA SER A 132 3.02 0.31 5.52
C SER A 132 3.65 -0.70 4.56
N GLU A 133 4.99 -0.76 4.53
CA GLU A 133 5.75 -1.78 3.80
C GLU A 133 5.34 -3.21 4.22
N ARG A 134 5.15 -3.43 5.53
CA ARG A 134 4.67 -4.72 6.07
C ARG A 134 3.28 -5.06 5.52
N SER A 135 2.40 -4.07 5.36
CA SER A 135 1.08 -4.29 4.77
C SER A 135 1.18 -4.70 3.30
N MET A 136 2.09 -4.09 2.53
CA MET A 136 2.33 -4.50 1.15
C MET A 136 2.85 -5.94 1.08
N LYS A 137 3.88 -6.28 1.88
CA LYS A 137 4.46 -7.63 1.93
C LYS A 137 3.42 -8.69 2.29
N ARG A 138 2.56 -8.42 3.29
CA ARG A 138 1.45 -9.33 3.65
C ARG A 138 0.48 -9.53 2.50
N LYS A 139 0.08 -8.47 1.79
CA LYS A 139 -0.81 -8.59 0.61
C LYS A 139 -0.17 -9.44 -0.49
N LYS A 140 1.11 -9.21 -0.82
CA LYS A 140 1.87 -10.03 -1.78
C LYS A 140 1.91 -11.51 -1.32
N ALA A 141 2.14 -11.77 -0.04
CA ALA A 141 2.11 -13.13 0.52
C ALA A 141 0.72 -13.78 0.41
N PHE A 142 -0.36 -13.05 0.69
CA PHE A 142 -1.72 -13.57 0.55
C PHE A 142 -2.07 -13.96 -0.88
N ILE A 143 -1.54 -13.28 -1.89
CA ILE A 143 -1.70 -13.71 -3.29
C ILE A 143 -1.08 -15.10 -3.49
N VAL A 144 0.17 -15.27 -3.06
CA VAL A 144 0.91 -16.53 -3.23
C VAL A 144 0.26 -17.66 -2.45
N THR A 145 -0.03 -17.44 -1.16
CA THR A 145 -0.67 -18.43 -0.29
C THR A 145 -2.09 -18.76 -0.77
N GLY A 146 -2.86 -17.76 -1.20
CA GLY A 146 -4.18 -17.97 -1.76
C GLY A 146 -4.15 -18.83 -3.03
N GLY A 147 -3.24 -18.52 -3.96
CA GLY A 147 -3.02 -19.31 -5.17
C GLY A 147 -2.59 -20.75 -4.86
N MET A 148 -1.67 -20.94 -3.92
CA MET A 148 -1.25 -22.28 -3.47
C MET A 148 -2.41 -23.08 -2.90
N LEU A 149 -3.24 -22.48 -2.04
CA LEU A 149 -4.40 -23.17 -1.43
C LEU A 149 -5.46 -23.56 -2.45
N ILE A 150 -5.72 -22.71 -3.45
CA ILE A 150 -6.61 -23.06 -4.55
C ILE A 150 -6.03 -24.24 -5.32
N PHE A 151 -4.73 -24.20 -5.65
CA PHE A 151 -4.07 -25.27 -6.39
C PHE A 151 -4.09 -26.60 -5.63
N THR A 152 -3.74 -26.60 -4.34
CA THR A 152 -3.79 -27.82 -3.50
C THR A 152 -5.23 -28.30 -3.32
N GLY A 153 -6.20 -27.39 -3.21
CA GLY A 153 -7.61 -27.72 -3.17
C GLY A 153 -8.08 -28.42 -4.45
N LEU A 154 -7.68 -27.91 -5.62
CA LEU A 154 -7.96 -28.54 -6.92
C LEU A 154 -7.29 -29.92 -7.04
N ALA A 155 -6.03 -30.06 -6.62
CA ALA A 155 -5.34 -31.35 -6.60
C ALA A 155 -6.04 -32.36 -5.66
N THR A 156 -6.50 -31.90 -4.50
CA THR A 156 -7.25 -32.72 -3.53
C THR A 156 -8.61 -33.14 -4.12
N ALA A 157 -9.31 -32.23 -4.80
CA ALA A 157 -10.56 -32.53 -5.51
C ALA A 157 -10.36 -33.50 -6.67
N ALA A 158 -9.25 -33.40 -7.42
CA ALA A 158 -8.92 -34.37 -8.46
C ALA A 158 -8.68 -35.76 -7.87
N HIS A 159 -7.98 -35.83 -6.73
CA HIS A 159 -7.72 -37.08 -6.04
C HIS A 159 -9.00 -37.75 -5.51
N TYR A 160 -10.03 -36.97 -5.14
CA TYR A 160 -11.35 -37.49 -4.77
C TYR A 160 -11.99 -38.34 -5.89
N PHE A 161 -11.79 -37.98 -7.17
CA PHE A 161 -12.33 -38.75 -8.30
C PHE A 161 -11.56 -40.05 -8.56
N ILE A 162 -10.30 -40.13 -8.14
CA ILE A 162 -9.42 -41.28 -8.38
C ILE A 162 -9.53 -42.30 -7.25
N VAL A 163 -9.75 -41.85 -6.01
CA VAL A 163 -9.87 -42.74 -4.86
C VAL A 163 -11.24 -43.44 -4.88
N GLY A 164 -11.23 -44.77 -4.79
CA GLY A 164 -12.44 -45.61 -4.72
C GLY A 164 -13.35 -45.26 -3.54
N GLU A 165 -14.56 -45.83 -3.51
CA GLU A 165 -15.51 -45.62 -2.42
C GLU A 165 -14.93 -46.11 -1.09
N SER A 166 -14.43 -45.15 -0.30
CA SER A 166 -13.94 -45.36 1.06
C SER A 166 -14.60 -44.35 1.98
N GLU A 167 -14.73 -44.67 3.26
CA GLU A 167 -15.34 -43.76 4.26
C GLU A 167 -14.65 -42.38 4.32
N ASN A 168 -13.39 -42.29 3.88
CA ASN A 168 -12.62 -41.04 3.88
C ASN A 168 -12.80 -40.20 2.60
N LYS A 169 -13.54 -40.69 1.59
CA LYS A 169 -13.77 -39.98 0.32
C LYS A 169 -14.44 -38.63 0.54
N ASN A 170 -15.47 -38.56 1.39
CA ASN A 170 -16.13 -37.29 1.71
C ASN A 170 -15.21 -36.29 2.43
N ARG A 171 -14.25 -36.76 3.24
CA ARG A 171 -13.26 -35.89 3.91
C ARG A 171 -12.34 -35.19 2.90
N LEU A 172 -12.00 -35.84 1.79
CA LEU A 172 -11.21 -35.23 0.71
C LEU A 172 -11.98 -34.08 0.05
N LEU A 173 -13.28 -34.26 -0.21
CA LEU A 173 -14.12 -33.21 -0.79
C LEU A 173 -14.27 -32.01 0.16
N TYR A 174 -14.51 -32.26 1.46
CA TYR A 174 -14.57 -31.19 2.45
C TYR A 174 -13.24 -30.43 2.57
N SER A 175 -12.11 -31.15 2.59
CA SER A 175 -10.78 -30.53 2.64
C SER A 175 -10.51 -29.68 1.40
N ALA A 176 -10.85 -30.18 0.20
CA ALA A 176 -10.75 -29.41 -1.03
C ALA A 176 -11.59 -28.13 -0.99
N GLY A 177 -12.83 -28.22 -0.48
CA GLY A 177 -13.71 -27.07 -0.30
C GLY A 177 -13.15 -26.03 0.67
N ILE A 178 -12.60 -26.45 1.81
CA ILE A 178 -11.98 -25.54 2.79
C ILE A 178 -10.74 -24.87 2.21
N GLN A 179 -9.86 -25.63 1.54
CA GLN A 179 -8.66 -25.10 0.91
C GLN A 179 -9.00 -24.08 -0.18
N GLY A 180 -9.96 -24.41 -1.06
CA GLY A 180 -10.45 -23.49 -2.09
C GLY A 180 -11.07 -22.23 -1.49
N GLY A 181 -11.93 -22.38 -0.48
CA GLY A 181 -12.60 -21.27 0.20
C GLY A 181 -11.61 -20.31 0.89
N LEU A 182 -10.66 -20.85 1.67
CA LEU A 182 -9.60 -20.05 2.29
C LEU A 182 -8.70 -19.39 1.24
N GLY A 183 -8.38 -20.12 0.16
CA GLY A 183 -7.59 -19.60 -0.95
C GLY A 183 -8.23 -18.38 -1.61
N ILE A 184 -9.53 -18.45 -1.92
CA ILE A 184 -10.30 -17.31 -2.44
C ILE A 184 -10.34 -16.16 -1.42
N GLY A 185 -10.54 -16.47 -0.13
CA GLY A 185 -10.53 -15.47 0.94
C GLY A 185 -9.21 -14.69 1.03
N PHE A 186 -8.07 -15.39 0.90
CA PHE A 186 -6.76 -14.74 0.83
C PHE A 186 -6.59 -13.88 -0.43
N LEU A 187 -7.03 -14.36 -1.60
CA LEU A 187 -6.97 -13.57 -2.83
C LEU A 187 -7.79 -12.27 -2.72
N ILE A 188 -9.01 -12.33 -2.18
CA ILE A 188 -9.84 -11.13 -1.96
C ILE A 188 -9.13 -10.18 -0.98
N SER A 189 -8.62 -10.70 0.13
CA SER A 189 -7.94 -9.90 1.16
C SER A 189 -6.62 -9.29 0.67
N SER A 190 -6.02 -9.89 -0.35
CA SER A 190 -4.79 -9.41 -0.98
C SER A 190 -5.00 -8.19 -1.88
N SER A 191 -6.23 -7.96 -2.33
CA SER A 191 -6.54 -6.89 -3.29
C SER A 191 -6.10 -5.53 -2.76
N SER A 192 -5.32 -4.81 -3.56
CA SER A 192 -4.96 -3.42 -3.32
C SER A 192 -5.54 -2.56 -4.43
N LYS A 193 -6.23 -1.47 -4.06
CA LYS A 193 -6.72 -0.50 -5.03
C LYS A 193 -5.55 0.11 -5.77
N SER A 194 -5.67 0.18 -7.09
CA SER A 194 -4.72 0.81 -8.00
C SER A 194 -5.40 1.98 -8.68
N TYR A 195 -4.73 3.12 -8.71
CA TYR A 195 -5.24 4.38 -9.26
C TYR A 195 -4.46 4.68 -10.54
N SER A 196 -5.14 4.69 -11.69
CA SER A 196 -4.54 4.94 -13.00
C SER A 196 -4.71 6.40 -13.43
N PHE A 197 -3.59 7.03 -13.76
CA PHE A 197 -3.50 8.43 -14.21
C PHE A 197 -3.46 8.55 -15.74
N ARG A 198 -3.41 7.41 -16.45
CA ARG A 198 -3.39 7.33 -17.92
C ARG A 198 -4.66 6.69 -18.52
N ASN A 199 -5.75 6.64 -17.76
CA ASN A 199 -7.02 6.15 -18.31
C ASN A 199 -7.51 7.13 -19.40
N ILE A 200 -7.98 6.59 -20.54
CA ILE A 200 -8.39 7.36 -21.73
C ILE A 200 -9.60 8.26 -21.42
N ASP A 201 -10.56 7.76 -20.67
CA ASP A 201 -11.85 8.44 -20.50
C ASP A 201 -11.90 9.33 -19.25
N ASP A 202 -11.33 8.87 -18.13
CA ASP A 202 -11.36 9.59 -16.85
C ASP A 202 -10.17 9.20 -15.96
N PRO A 203 -9.00 9.85 -16.14
CA PRO A 203 -7.81 9.58 -15.36
C PRO A 203 -7.89 10.19 -13.96
N TRP A 204 -7.25 9.53 -13.00
CA TRP A 204 -6.95 10.18 -11.72
C TRP A 204 -6.00 11.36 -11.94
N LYS A 205 -6.09 12.38 -11.09
CA LYS A 205 -5.23 13.57 -11.09
C LYS A 205 -4.72 13.83 -9.68
N ILE A 206 -3.44 14.15 -9.55
CA ILE A 206 -2.85 14.58 -8.28
C ILE A 206 -3.20 16.05 -8.10
N LYS A 207 -3.70 16.42 -6.92
CA LYS A 207 -3.98 17.82 -6.58
C LYS A 207 -2.73 18.58 -6.13
#